data_AF-A0A7S3DGL4-F1
#
_entry.id   AF-A0A7S3DGL4-F1
#
_cell.length_a   1.000
_cell.length_b   1.000
_cell.length_c   1.000
_cell.angle_alpha   90.00
_cell.angle_beta   90.00
_cell.angle_gamma   90.00
#
_symmetry.space_group_name_H-M   'P 1'
#
loop_
_entity.id
_entity.type
_entity.pdbx_description
1 polymer ?
#
loop_
_entity_poly.entity_id
_entity_poly.type
_entity_poly.pdbx_seq_one_letter_code
_entity_poly.pdbx_strand_id
1 'polypeptide(L)'
;ALSVYLCVPDFQNLDPGWSRFAHFTLAVVNQKDFSKTHSCDGSNKFRKREHDWGFQSLMEVNKLVDPNSGFLVGDVLVLRVGVQVITHLFMPMSRQYRRELCHRHYKCALRFYFEEFLEEKLEEFDDFWEENSNEFQTFWAELSADRQKSLLLLRRDALMRKIRERLFSEKHVDCNLALDVLYNASVELEIYCDAKKRLA
;
A
#
# COMPACT_ATOMS: atom_id res chain seq x y z
N ALA A 1 11.72 22.09 19.04
CA ALA A 1 11.56 21.52 17.70
C ALA A 1 10.25 22.02 17.10
N LEU A 2 10.13 22.07 15.78
CA LEU A 2 8.87 22.27 15.07
C LEU A 2 8.09 20.95 15.10
N SER A 3 6.89 20.98 15.69
CA SER A 3 5.95 19.85 15.70
C SER A 3 4.82 20.14 14.73
N VAL A 4 4.43 19.17 13.91
CA VAL A 4 3.35 19.32 12.94
C VAL A 4 2.45 18.09 12.99
N TYR A 5 1.15 18.32 13.06
CA TYR A 5 0.12 17.27 13.14
C TYR A 5 -0.98 17.51 12.13
N LEU A 6 -1.52 16.43 11.58
CA LEU A 6 -2.76 16.40 10.83
C LEU A 6 -3.88 16.07 11.79
N CYS A 7 -4.94 16.85 11.75
CA CYS A 7 -6.11 16.68 12.61
C CYS A 7 -7.35 16.47 11.74
N VAL A 8 -8.20 15.54 12.14
CA VAL A 8 -9.51 15.35 11.52
C VAL A 8 -10.42 16.52 11.92
N PRO A 9 -10.95 17.29 10.95
CA PRO A 9 -11.84 18.40 11.26
C PRO A 9 -13.13 17.89 11.93
N ASP A 10 -13.67 18.69 12.85
CA ASP A 10 -14.93 18.43 13.55
C ASP A 10 -15.03 17.03 14.19
N PHE A 11 -13.90 16.48 14.65
CA PHE A 11 -13.82 15.10 15.16
C PHE A 11 -14.81 14.80 16.30
N GLN A 12 -15.23 15.83 17.05
CA GLN A 12 -16.22 15.73 18.12
C GLN A 12 -17.59 15.29 17.62
N ASN A 13 -17.94 15.68 16.38
CA ASN A 13 -19.22 15.39 15.72
C ASN A 13 -19.24 14.03 15.02
N LEU A 14 -18.11 13.32 14.97
CA LEU A 14 -18.04 12.01 14.32
C LEU A 14 -18.81 10.95 15.10
N ASP A 15 -19.41 10.01 14.37
CA ASP A 15 -20.11 8.88 14.98
C ASP A 15 -19.16 7.99 15.81
N PRO A 16 -19.67 7.40 16.90
CA PRO A 16 -18.97 6.32 17.58
C PRO A 16 -18.59 5.20 16.58
N GLY A 17 -17.31 4.87 16.51
CA GLY A 17 -16.79 3.85 15.57
C GLY A 17 -16.27 4.40 14.24
N TRP A 18 -16.38 5.71 13.99
CA TRP A 18 -15.73 6.32 12.83
C TRP A 18 -14.22 6.08 12.88
N SER A 19 -13.69 5.60 11.76
CA SER A 19 -12.25 5.57 11.54
C SER A 19 -11.92 5.71 10.06
N ARG A 20 -10.79 6.35 9.78
CA ARG A 20 -10.21 6.44 8.44
C ARG A 20 -8.72 6.18 8.56
N PHE A 21 -8.23 5.27 7.75
CA PHE A 21 -6.80 5.09 7.61
C PHE A 21 -6.29 6.11 6.60
N ALA A 22 -5.15 6.76 6.87
CA ALA A 22 -4.51 7.63 5.88
C ALA A 22 -2.99 7.48 5.91
N HIS A 23 -2.39 7.50 4.71
CA HIS A 23 -0.97 7.78 4.53
C HIS A 23 -0.82 9.27 4.30
N PHE A 24 0.23 9.87 4.85
CA PHE A 24 0.48 11.28 4.71
C PHE A 24 1.96 11.61 4.69
N THR A 25 2.30 12.69 4.00
CA THR A 25 3.64 13.28 3.98
C THR A 25 3.55 14.68 4.56
N LEU A 26 4.33 14.97 5.60
CA LEU A 26 4.51 16.33 6.13
C LEU A 26 5.88 16.83 5.74
N ALA A 27 5.94 17.95 5.05
CA ALA A 27 7.19 18.52 4.57
C ALA A 27 7.35 19.99 4.92
N VAL A 28 8.55 20.33 5.41
CA VAL A 28 9.03 21.70 5.56
C VAL A 28 9.76 22.09 4.29
N VAL A 29 9.13 22.95 3.50
CA VAL A 29 9.64 23.33 2.18
C VAL A 29 10.84 24.26 2.35
N ASN A 30 11.95 23.88 1.69
CA ASN A 30 13.06 24.79 1.53
C ASN A 30 12.75 25.74 0.37
N GLN A 31 12.59 27.02 0.68
CA GLN A 31 12.13 28.04 -0.26
C GLN A 31 13.24 28.56 -1.18
N LYS A 32 14.52 28.29 -0.84
CA LYS A 32 15.68 28.65 -1.67
C LYS A 32 16.11 27.50 -2.59
N ASP A 33 15.95 26.25 -2.13
CA ASP A 33 16.36 25.05 -2.84
C ASP A 33 15.40 23.89 -2.55
N PHE A 34 14.43 23.66 -3.45
CA PHE A 34 13.40 22.64 -3.26
C PHE A 34 13.96 21.22 -3.04
N SER A 35 15.17 20.91 -3.54
CA SER A 35 15.80 19.59 -3.35
C SER A 35 16.16 19.31 -1.88
N LYS A 36 16.31 20.37 -1.07
CA LYS A 36 16.59 20.30 0.37
C LYS A 36 15.34 20.32 1.24
N THR A 37 14.16 20.21 0.64
CA THR A 37 12.90 20.08 1.38
C THR A 37 12.98 18.88 2.31
N HIS A 38 12.64 19.10 3.59
CA HIS A 38 12.63 18.03 4.57
C HIS A 38 11.22 17.45 4.67
N SER A 39 11.07 16.15 4.39
CA SER A 39 9.78 15.47 4.44
C SER A 39 9.84 14.23 5.32
N CYS A 40 8.78 14.02 6.09
CA CYS A 40 8.54 12.78 6.83
C CYS A 40 7.22 12.16 6.38
N ASP A 41 7.26 10.87 6.11
CA ASP A 41 6.10 10.06 5.72
C ASP A 41 5.56 9.36 6.97
N GLY A 42 4.24 9.38 7.12
CA GLY A 42 3.52 8.80 8.25
C GLY A 42 2.28 8.09 7.77
N SER A 43 1.83 7.09 8.53
CA SER A 43 0.57 6.42 8.21
C SER A 43 -0.10 5.94 9.49
N ASN A 44 -1.37 6.27 9.67
CA ASN A 44 -2.10 5.98 10.89
C ASN A 44 -3.59 5.82 10.64
N LYS A 45 -4.25 5.12 11.57
CA LYS A 45 -5.71 5.01 11.64
C LYS A 45 -6.25 6.14 12.49
N PHE A 46 -6.83 7.14 11.84
CA PHE A 46 -7.54 8.23 12.52
C PHE A 46 -8.85 7.69 13.08
N ARG A 47 -9.11 7.99 14.35
CA ARG A 47 -10.32 7.60 15.08
C ARG A 47 -10.86 8.84 15.79
N LYS A 48 -12.10 8.80 16.25
CA LYS A 48 -12.67 9.88 17.08
C LYS A 48 -11.80 10.21 18.31
N ARG A 49 -11.21 9.21 18.96
CA ARG A 49 -10.32 9.38 20.13
C ARG A 49 -8.87 9.69 19.78
N GLU A 50 -8.42 9.27 18.60
CA GLU A 50 -7.05 9.41 18.07
C GLU A 50 -7.18 10.15 16.74
N HIS A 51 -7.56 11.42 16.85
CA HIS A 51 -8.03 12.23 15.73
C HIS A 51 -6.91 13.04 15.09
N ASP A 52 -5.73 13.04 15.69
CA ASP A 52 -4.54 13.70 15.21
C ASP A 52 -3.32 12.77 15.16
N TRP A 53 -2.52 12.94 14.11
CA TRP A 53 -1.27 12.21 13.92
C TRP A 53 -0.23 13.10 13.25
N GLY A 54 1.02 12.94 13.61
CA GLY A 54 2.09 13.81 13.13
C GLY A 54 3.45 13.48 13.71
N PHE A 55 4.33 14.47 13.72
CA PHE A 55 5.69 14.34 14.20
C PHE A 55 5.96 15.38 15.27
N GLN A 56 6.26 14.91 16.49
CA GLN A 56 6.61 15.78 17.62
C GLN A 56 7.90 16.57 17.34
N SER A 57 8.82 16.03 16.54
CA SER A 57 10.04 16.72 16.13
C SER A 57 10.25 16.56 14.63
N LEU A 58 9.46 17.27 13.83
CA LEU A 58 9.62 17.29 12.37
C LEU A 58 10.90 18.01 11.95
N MET A 59 11.27 19.09 12.65
CA MET A 59 12.52 19.81 12.38
C MET A 59 13.05 20.51 13.63
N GLU A 60 14.36 20.58 13.78
CA GLU A 60 14.99 21.39 14.82
C GLU A 60 14.78 22.88 14.58
N VAL A 61 14.44 23.63 15.63
CA VAL A 61 14.18 25.08 15.53
C VAL A 61 15.43 25.82 15.07
N ASN A 62 16.61 25.45 15.59
CA ASN A 62 17.88 26.07 15.21
C ASN A 62 18.15 25.98 13.71
N LYS A 63 17.85 24.82 13.10
CA LYS A 63 17.96 24.61 11.66
C LYS A 63 16.90 25.38 10.88
N LEU A 64 15.68 25.48 11.41
CA LEU A 64 14.56 26.18 10.79
C LEU A 64 14.81 27.69 10.67
N VAL A 65 15.31 28.31 11.74
CA VAL A 65 15.48 29.77 11.85
C VAL A 65 16.82 30.28 11.31
N ASP A 66 17.78 29.39 11.03
CA ASP A 66 19.05 29.78 10.41
C ASP A 66 18.77 30.45 9.04
N PRO A 67 19.14 31.73 8.86
CA PRO A 67 18.91 32.46 7.61
C PRO A 67 19.55 31.80 6.37
N ASN A 68 20.58 30.98 6.58
CA ASN A 68 21.29 30.27 5.52
C ASN A 68 20.63 28.94 5.15
N SER A 69 19.75 28.41 6.00
CA SER A 69 19.11 27.11 5.79
C SER A 69 18.10 27.12 4.63
N GLY A 70 17.42 28.25 4.40
CA GLY A 70 16.41 28.41 3.35
C GLY A 70 15.00 27.94 3.69
N PHE A 71 14.73 27.51 4.93
CA PHE A 71 13.38 27.07 5.35
C PHE A 71 12.47 28.23 5.75
N LEU A 72 13.00 29.21 6.51
CA LEU A 72 12.28 30.43 6.89
C LEU A 72 12.78 31.60 6.02
N VAL A 73 11.89 32.19 5.21
CA VAL A 73 12.22 33.31 4.32
C VAL A 73 11.21 34.43 4.58
N GLY A 74 11.70 35.60 4.99
CA GLY A 74 10.84 36.75 5.31
C GLY A 74 9.82 36.45 6.41
N ASP A 75 10.21 35.67 7.42
CA ASP A 75 9.34 35.20 8.50
C ASP A 75 8.15 34.33 8.03
N VAL A 76 8.23 33.80 6.80
CA VAL A 76 7.25 32.88 6.25
C VAL A 76 7.81 31.46 6.25
N LEU A 77 7.07 30.53 6.82
CA LEU A 77 7.31 29.10 6.78
C LEU A 77 6.30 28.43 5.85
N VAL A 78 6.77 27.63 4.89
CA VAL A 78 5.89 26.90 3.96
C VAL A 78 5.88 25.42 4.33
N LEU A 79 4.70 24.91 4.70
CA LEU A 79 4.46 23.50 4.90
C LEU A 79 3.76 22.92 3.68
N ARG A 80 4.20 21.74 3.23
CA ARG A 80 3.52 20.95 2.21
C ARG A 80 3.00 19.67 2.85
N VAL A 81 1.74 19.38 2.58
CA VAL A 81 1.06 18.19 3.08
C VAL A 81 0.54 17.39 1.90
N GLY A 82 0.91 16.10 1.84
CA GLY A 82 0.21 15.13 1.01
C GLY A 82 -0.62 14.22 1.91
N VAL A 83 -1.90 14.01 1.60
CA VAL A 83 -2.77 13.08 2.35
C VAL A 83 -3.47 12.14 1.37
N GLN A 84 -3.38 10.85 1.64
CA GLN A 84 -4.11 9.82 0.94
C GLN A 84 -4.94 9.00 1.93
N VAL A 85 -6.26 9.15 1.85
CA VAL A 85 -7.19 8.35 2.66
C VAL A 85 -7.33 6.97 2.02
N ILE A 86 -7.13 5.93 2.81
CA ILE A 86 -7.34 4.53 2.43
C ILE A 86 -8.78 4.15 2.78
N THR A 87 -9.57 3.84 1.75
CA THR A 87 -10.92 3.31 1.91
C THR A 87 -10.92 1.80 1.66
N HIS A 88 -11.80 1.05 2.34
CA HIS A 88 -11.74 -0.41 2.45
C HIS A 88 -11.90 -1.21 1.15
N LEU A 89 -12.13 -0.53 0.02
CA LEU A 89 -12.30 -1.12 -1.29
C LEU A 89 -11.14 -0.68 -2.16
N PHE A 90 -10.23 -1.61 -2.45
CA PHE A 90 -9.25 -1.58 -3.55
C PHE A 90 -8.87 -0.17 -4.01
N MET A 91 -7.80 0.36 -3.42
CA MET A 91 -7.33 1.73 -3.64
C MET A 91 -7.02 1.99 -5.14
N PRO A 92 -7.82 2.77 -5.88
CA PRO A 92 -7.35 3.29 -7.15
C PRO A 92 -6.36 4.42 -6.84
N MET A 93 -5.10 4.07 -6.60
CA MET A 93 -4.06 5.06 -6.41
C MET A 93 -3.69 5.69 -7.76
N SER A 94 -3.54 7.02 -7.78
CA SER A 94 -3.08 7.70 -8.99
C SER A 94 -1.73 7.13 -9.43
N ARG A 95 -1.49 7.04 -10.75
CA ARG A 95 -0.27 6.41 -11.29
C ARG A 95 1.01 7.09 -10.79
N GLN A 96 0.94 8.41 -10.56
CA GLN A 96 2.05 9.21 -10.05
C GLN A 96 2.36 8.89 -8.58
N TYR A 97 1.33 8.82 -7.73
CA TYR A 97 1.49 8.52 -6.32
C TYR A 97 1.91 7.06 -6.07
N ARG A 98 1.41 6.12 -6.90
CA ARG A 98 1.93 4.74 -6.93
C ARG A 98 3.43 4.71 -7.19
N ARG A 99 3.93 5.48 -8.17
CA ARG A 99 5.37 5.53 -8.47
C ARG A 99 6.19 6.07 -7.30
N GLU A 100 5.71 7.12 -6.62
CA GLU A 100 6.42 7.68 -5.46
C GLU A 100 6.45 6.72 -4.26
N LEU A 101 5.32 6.06 -3.94
CA LEU A 101 5.26 5.04 -2.89
C LEU A 101 6.05 3.77 -3.25
N CYS A 102 5.99 3.36 -4.52
CA CYS A 102 6.80 2.27 -5.08
C CYS A 102 8.30 2.52 -4.90
N HIS A 103 8.73 3.76 -5.08
CA HIS A 103 10.14 4.12 -4.96
C HIS A 103 10.61 4.17 -3.50
N ARG A 104 9.77 4.65 -2.57
CA ARG A 104 10.17 4.91 -1.17
C ARG A 104 9.97 3.74 -0.20
N HIS A 105 8.83 3.05 -0.27
CA HIS A 105 8.42 2.07 0.77
C HIS A 105 8.27 0.65 0.22
N TYR A 106 7.94 0.54 -1.06
CA TYR A 106 7.48 -0.70 -1.66
C TYR A 106 8.57 -1.74 -1.91
N LYS A 107 9.81 -1.33 -2.22
CA LYS A 107 10.92 -2.29 -2.37
C LYS A 107 11.20 -3.02 -1.05
N CYS A 108 11.12 -2.30 0.08
CA CYS A 108 11.29 -2.93 1.39
C CYS A 108 10.06 -3.76 1.75
N ALA A 109 8.85 -3.25 1.59
CA ALA A 109 7.63 -3.98 1.96
C ALA A 109 7.43 -5.28 1.16
N LEU A 110 7.63 -5.25 -0.16
CA LEU A 110 7.58 -6.46 -0.98
C LEU A 110 8.67 -7.44 -0.58
N ARG A 111 9.91 -6.96 -0.45
CA ARG A 111 11.04 -7.82 -0.14
C ARG A 111 10.93 -8.50 1.22
N PHE A 112 10.48 -7.77 2.24
CA PHE A 112 10.42 -8.29 3.61
C PHE A 112 9.17 -9.12 3.90
N TYR A 113 8.04 -8.85 3.25
CA TYR A 113 6.77 -9.52 3.60
C TYR A 113 6.21 -10.36 2.47
N PHE A 114 6.42 -9.96 1.22
CA PHE A 114 5.80 -10.62 0.08
C PHE A 114 6.73 -11.65 -0.57
N GLU A 115 8.02 -11.34 -0.73
CA GLU A 115 9.00 -12.28 -1.30
C GLU A 115 9.14 -13.51 -0.39
N GLU A 116 9.40 -13.35 0.91
CA GLU A 116 9.48 -14.49 1.84
C GLU A 116 8.21 -15.34 1.82
N PHE A 117 7.03 -14.71 1.88
CA PHE A 117 5.75 -15.44 1.80
C PHE A 117 5.56 -16.16 0.46
N LEU A 118 5.94 -15.53 -0.65
CA LEU A 118 5.77 -16.11 -1.97
C LEU A 118 6.75 -17.27 -2.18
N GLU A 119 8.00 -17.12 -1.75
CA GLU A 119 9.02 -18.17 -1.77
C GLU A 119 8.55 -19.37 -0.95
N GLU A 120 8.11 -19.17 0.30
CA GLU A 120 7.57 -20.24 1.16
C GLU A 120 6.42 -20.99 0.47
N LYS A 121 5.48 -20.27 -0.17
CA LYS A 121 4.32 -20.90 -0.83
C LYS A 121 4.64 -21.57 -2.15
N LEU A 122 5.65 -21.10 -2.86
CA LEU A 122 6.14 -21.77 -4.07
C LEU A 122 6.88 -23.05 -3.69
N GLU A 123 7.69 -23.02 -2.63
CA GLU A 123 8.39 -24.20 -2.11
C GLU A 123 7.40 -25.26 -1.61
N GLU A 124 6.39 -24.88 -0.80
CA GLU A 124 5.31 -25.79 -0.40
C GLU A 124 4.55 -26.40 -1.59
N PHE A 125 4.37 -25.61 -2.66
CA PHE A 125 3.69 -26.08 -3.86
C PHE A 125 4.57 -27.04 -4.67
N ASP A 126 5.86 -26.74 -4.81
CA ASP A 126 6.82 -27.58 -5.52
C ASP A 126 6.97 -28.92 -4.80
N ASP A 127 7.13 -28.94 -3.47
CA ASP A 127 7.16 -30.16 -2.65
C ASP A 127 5.89 -31.00 -2.84
N PHE A 128 4.72 -30.36 -2.73
CA PHE A 128 3.44 -31.02 -2.95
C PHE A 128 3.34 -31.60 -4.38
N TRP A 129 3.81 -30.84 -5.38
CA TRP A 129 3.75 -31.26 -6.77
C TRP A 129 4.71 -32.43 -7.04
N GLU A 130 5.92 -32.43 -6.49
CA GLU A 130 6.86 -33.54 -6.64
C GLU A 130 6.27 -34.84 -6.08
N GLU A 131 5.65 -34.78 -4.90
CA GLU A 131 5.04 -35.95 -4.26
C GLU A 131 3.76 -36.43 -4.97
N ASN A 132 2.93 -35.51 -5.46
CA ASN A 132 1.56 -35.81 -5.88
C ASN A 132 1.30 -35.65 -7.39
N SER A 133 2.32 -35.31 -8.19
CA SER A 133 2.16 -34.97 -9.62
C SER A 133 1.43 -36.05 -10.44
N ASN A 134 1.78 -37.32 -10.23
CA ASN A 134 1.19 -38.43 -11.00
C ASN A 134 -0.29 -38.64 -10.65
N GLU A 135 -0.63 -38.59 -9.37
CA GLU A 135 -2.01 -38.73 -8.89
C GLU A 135 -2.86 -37.53 -9.33
N PHE A 136 -2.30 -36.32 -9.24
CA PHE A 136 -2.96 -35.12 -9.72
C PHE A 136 -3.17 -35.14 -11.24
N GLN A 137 -2.20 -35.57 -12.03
CA GLN A 137 -2.34 -35.70 -13.49
C GLN A 137 -3.42 -36.70 -13.87
N THR A 138 -3.49 -37.83 -13.16
CA THR A 138 -4.53 -38.84 -13.37
C THR A 138 -5.91 -38.27 -13.04
N PHE A 139 -6.06 -37.70 -11.84
CA PHE A 139 -7.27 -36.98 -11.44
C PHE A 139 -7.67 -35.89 -12.46
N TRP A 140 -6.72 -35.08 -12.91
CA TRP A 140 -6.97 -33.99 -13.84
C TRP A 140 -7.46 -34.51 -15.19
N ALA A 141 -6.83 -35.56 -15.73
CA ALA A 141 -7.21 -36.17 -17.00
C ALA A 141 -8.60 -36.81 -16.98
N GLU A 142 -9.07 -37.28 -15.81
CA GLU A 142 -10.40 -37.87 -15.63
C GLU A 142 -11.53 -36.82 -15.61
N LEU A 143 -11.22 -35.54 -15.41
CA LEU A 143 -12.20 -34.47 -15.42
C LEU A 143 -12.63 -34.09 -16.84
N SER A 144 -13.91 -33.77 -17.01
CA SER A 144 -14.40 -33.20 -18.27
C SER A 144 -13.77 -31.83 -18.54
N ALA A 145 -13.64 -31.45 -19.82
CA ALA A 145 -13.11 -30.16 -20.23
C ALA A 145 -13.84 -28.97 -19.57
N ASP A 146 -15.17 -29.07 -19.40
CA ASP A 146 -15.96 -28.05 -18.70
C ASP A 146 -15.62 -27.97 -17.21
N ARG A 147 -15.36 -29.12 -16.57
CA ARG A 147 -15.00 -29.16 -15.15
C ARG A 147 -13.59 -28.63 -14.92
N GLN A 148 -12.62 -29.03 -15.75
CA GLN A 148 -11.27 -28.47 -15.76
C GLN A 148 -11.31 -26.95 -15.92
N LYS A 149 -12.07 -26.44 -16.91
CA LYS A 149 -12.27 -25.01 -17.14
C LYS A 149 -12.89 -24.31 -15.92
N SER A 150 -13.85 -24.93 -15.25
CA SER A 150 -14.47 -24.37 -14.03
C SER A 150 -13.52 -24.30 -12.84
N LEU A 151 -12.57 -25.23 -12.71
CA LEU A 151 -11.58 -25.26 -11.63
C LEU A 151 -10.42 -24.29 -11.88
N LEU A 152 -10.07 -24.05 -13.15
CA LEU A 152 -9.12 -23.00 -13.54
C LEU A 152 -9.70 -21.60 -13.42
N LEU A 153 -11.03 -21.46 -13.38
CA LEU A 153 -11.72 -20.19 -13.14
C LEU A 153 -11.71 -19.85 -11.64
N LEU A 154 -10.50 -19.58 -11.12
CA LEU A 154 -10.38 -18.95 -9.82
C LEU A 154 -10.91 -17.52 -9.93
N ARG A 155 -12.05 -17.25 -9.29
CA ARG A 155 -12.58 -15.88 -9.27
C ARG A 155 -11.57 -14.97 -8.58
N ARG A 156 -11.08 -13.95 -9.27
CA ARG A 156 -10.16 -12.93 -8.74
C ARG A 156 -10.60 -12.43 -7.37
N ASP A 157 -11.89 -12.15 -7.20
CA ASP A 157 -12.42 -11.66 -5.93
C ASP A 157 -12.23 -12.67 -4.78
N ALA A 158 -12.36 -13.96 -5.06
CA ALA A 158 -12.13 -15.02 -4.08
C ALA A 158 -10.63 -15.18 -3.74
N LEU A 159 -9.75 -15.05 -4.74
CA LEU A 159 -8.30 -15.05 -4.55
C LEU A 159 -7.86 -13.85 -3.72
N MET A 160 -8.26 -12.64 -4.12
CA MET A 160 -7.91 -11.40 -3.44
C MET A 160 -8.40 -11.35 -2.01
N ARG A 161 -9.56 -11.95 -1.72
CA ARG A 161 -10.04 -12.12 -0.34
C ARG A 161 -9.10 -13.02 0.49
N LYS A 162 -8.69 -14.18 -0.04
CA LYS A 162 -7.76 -15.08 0.67
C LYS A 162 -6.38 -14.44 0.87
N ILE A 163 -5.87 -13.76 -0.15
CA ILE A 163 -4.61 -13.01 -0.06
C ILE A 163 -4.73 -11.92 1.01
N ARG A 164 -5.84 -11.16 1.03
CA ARG A 164 -6.11 -10.16 2.07
C ARG A 164 -6.12 -10.79 3.46
N GLU A 165 -6.85 -11.87 3.68
CA GLU A 165 -6.94 -12.52 5.00
C GLU A 165 -5.57 -12.96 5.54
N ARG A 166 -4.63 -13.32 4.65
CA ARG A 166 -3.30 -13.79 5.04
C ARG A 166 -2.26 -12.67 5.15
N LEU A 167 -2.24 -11.74 4.20
CA LEU A 167 -1.25 -10.65 4.17
C LEU A 167 -1.66 -9.42 4.98
N PHE A 168 -2.97 -9.17 5.14
CA PHE A 168 -3.43 -7.98 5.85
C PHE A 168 -3.14 -8.12 7.34
N SER A 169 -2.29 -7.23 7.83
CA SER A 169 -2.16 -6.96 9.26
C SER A 169 -2.58 -5.52 9.49
N GLU A 170 -3.47 -5.29 10.46
CA GLU A 170 -3.87 -3.94 10.86
C GLU A 170 -2.67 -3.12 11.41
N LYS A 171 -1.59 -3.81 11.81
CA LYS A 171 -0.33 -3.21 12.27
C LYS A 171 0.63 -2.83 11.14
N HIS A 172 0.52 -3.47 9.97
CA HIS A 172 1.45 -3.29 8.85
C HIS A 172 0.71 -2.69 7.66
N VAL A 173 0.75 -1.37 7.59
CA VAL A 173 0.03 -0.55 6.62
C VAL A 173 0.47 -0.86 5.20
N ASP A 174 1.75 -1.20 5.02
CA ASP A 174 2.36 -1.56 3.74
C ASP A 174 1.68 -2.78 3.10
N CYS A 175 1.01 -3.63 3.88
CA CYS A 175 0.22 -4.75 3.36
C CYS A 175 -0.95 -4.27 2.49
N ASN A 176 -1.51 -3.09 2.75
CA ASN A 176 -2.56 -2.51 1.88
C ASN A 176 -2.00 -2.09 0.52
N LEU A 177 -0.75 -1.62 0.49
CA LEU A 177 -0.07 -1.26 -0.75
C LEU A 177 0.29 -2.51 -1.57
N ALA A 178 0.77 -3.56 -0.91
CA ALA A 178 1.00 -4.87 -1.55
C ALA A 178 -0.29 -5.44 -2.14
N LEU A 179 -1.41 -5.39 -1.39
CA LEU A 179 -2.72 -5.83 -1.86
C LEU A 179 -3.22 -5.02 -3.08
N ASP A 180 -2.97 -3.72 -3.11
CA ASP A 180 -3.31 -2.88 -4.26
C ASP A 180 -2.53 -3.32 -5.51
N VAL A 181 -1.24 -3.59 -5.39
CA VAL A 181 -0.46 -4.02 -6.56
C VAL A 181 -0.87 -5.41 -7.02
N LEU A 182 -1.09 -6.36 -6.11
CA LEU A 182 -1.60 -7.68 -6.47
C LEU A 182 -2.95 -7.59 -7.17
N TYR A 183 -3.84 -6.72 -6.69
CA TYR A 183 -5.10 -6.46 -7.35
C TYR A 183 -4.89 -5.93 -8.77
N ASN A 184 -4.09 -4.89 -8.95
CA ASN A 184 -3.83 -4.30 -10.27
C ASN A 184 -3.14 -5.31 -11.21
N ALA A 185 -2.16 -6.07 -10.73
CA ALA A 185 -1.51 -7.14 -11.49
C ALA A 185 -2.51 -8.22 -11.91
N SER A 186 -3.44 -8.59 -11.03
CA SER A 186 -4.51 -9.54 -11.37
C SER A 186 -5.44 -9.01 -12.46
N VAL A 187 -5.76 -7.70 -12.44
CA VAL A 187 -6.56 -7.04 -13.47
C VAL A 187 -5.81 -7.01 -14.81
N GLU A 188 -4.51 -6.68 -14.81
CA GLU A 188 -3.68 -6.68 -16.02
C GLU A 188 -3.57 -8.10 -16.62
N LEU A 189 -3.42 -9.12 -15.78
CA LEU A 189 -3.41 -10.53 -16.21
C LEU A 189 -4.74 -10.98 -16.82
N GLU A 190 -5.88 -10.57 -16.24
CA GLU A 190 -7.20 -10.85 -16.82
C GLU A 190 -7.35 -10.24 -18.21
N ILE A 191 -6.95 -8.97 -18.36
CA ILE A 191 -6.98 -8.26 -19.66
C ILE A 191 -6.09 -8.99 -20.68
N TYR A 192 -4.88 -9.39 -20.28
CA TYR A 192 -3.96 -10.13 -21.13
C TYR A 192 -4.52 -11.49 -21.55
N CYS A 193 -5.06 -12.26 -20.61
CA CYS A 193 -5.69 -13.56 -20.88
C CYS A 193 -6.89 -13.44 -21.83
N ASP A 194 -7.73 -12.43 -21.65
CA ASP A 194 -8.88 -12.20 -22.52
C ASP A 194 -8.48 -11.68 -23.91
N ALA A 195 -7.41 -10.88 -24.01
CA ALA A 195 -6.83 -10.51 -25.29
C ALA A 195 -6.29 -11.75 -26.05
N LYS A 196 -5.61 -12.65 -25.34
CA LYS A 196 -5.06 -13.89 -25.91
C LYS A 196 -6.16 -14.86 -26.39
N LYS A 197 -7.29 -14.94 -25.67
CA LYS A 197 -8.48 -15.73 -26.08
C LYS A 197 -9.18 -15.17 -27.32
N ARG A 198 -9.06 -13.88 -27.62
CA ARG A 198 -9.65 -13.24 -28.81
C ARG A 198 -8.79 -13.41 -30.07
N LEU A 199 -7.52 -13.77 -29.88
CA LEU A 199 -6.53 -13.97 -30.95
C LEU A 199 -6.34 -15.45 -31.32
N ALA A 200 -6.96 -16.37 -30.57
CA ALA A 200 -6.95 -17.82 -30.78
C ALA A 200 -8.34 -18.29 -31.22
#